data_AF-X1U8C8-F1
#
_entry.id   AF-X1U8C8-F1
#
_cell.length_a   1.000
_cell.length_b   1.000
_cell.length_c   1.000
_cell.angle_alpha   90.00
_cell.angle_beta   90.00
_cell.angle_gamma   90.00
#
_symmetry.space_group_name_H-M   'P 1'
#
loop_
_entity.id
_entity.type
_entity.pdbx_description
1 polymer ?
#
loop_
_entity_poly.entity_id
_entity_poly.type
_entity_poly.pdbx_seq_one_letter_code
_entity_poly.pdbx_strand_id
1 'polypeptide(L)' 'NAEMKPEDINCDGCLSTGVLIGYCNICEIRKCGIEKKVENCAYCDDYICKKLEKWFKNVPDAKNRLEEIRKNK' A
#
# COMPACT_ATOMS: atom_id res chain seq x y z
N ASN A 1 7.51 -0.84 -24.38
CA ASN A 1 6.77 -0.54 -23.15
C ASN A 1 5.50 0.20 -23.52
N ALA A 2 4.35 -0.21 -22.99
CA ALA A 2 3.10 0.52 -23.16
C ALA A 2 3.18 1.83 -22.37
N GLU A 3 2.73 2.92 -22.95
CA GLU A 3 2.54 4.19 -22.26
C GLU A 3 1.34 4.04 -21.32
N MET A 4 1.55 4.24 -20.01
CA MET A 4 0.47 4.24 -19.01
C MET A 4 0.17 5.68 -18.62
N LYS A 5 -1.09 6.08 -18.74
CA LYS A 5 -1.59 7.38 -18.29
C LYS A 5 -2.16 7.27 -16.88
N PRO A 6 -2.30 8.40 -16.15
CA PRO A 6 -2.95 8.39 -14.84
C PRO A 6 -4.34 7.76 -14.86
N GLU A 7 -5.09 7.91 -15.96
CA GLU A 7 -6.43 7.36 -16.12
C GLU A 7 -6.45 5.82 -16.22
N ASP A 8 -5.31 5.19 -16.51
CA ASP A 8 -5.17 3.72 -16.55
C ASP A 8 -5.03 3.11 -15.14
N ILE A 9 -4.84 3.95 -14.11
CA ILE A 9 -4.69 3.53 -12.71
C ILE A 9 -6.08 3.28 -12.12
N ASN A 10 -6.44 2.01 -11.93
CA ASN A 10 -7.73 1.59 -11.38
C ASN A 10 -7.68 1.30 -9.86
N CYS A 11 -6.96 2.13 -9.09
CA CYS A 11 -6.85 1.94 -7.65
C CYS A 11 -6.69 3.28 -6.92
N ASP A 12 -7.71 3.67 -6.16
CA ASP A 12 -7.77 4.92 -5.41
C ASP A 12 -7.10 4.85 -4.03
N GLY A 13 -6.44 3.72 -3.73
CA GLY A 13 -5.69 3.52 -2.50
C GLY A 13 -6.40 2.63 -1.46
N CYS A 14 -5.63 2.26 -0.43
CA CYS A 14 -6.00 1.18 0.49
C CYS A 14 -7.27 1.46 1.31
N LEU A 15 -7.52 2.72 1.68
CA LEU A 15 -8.69 3.12 2.46
C LEU A 15 -9.87 3.59 1.60
N SER A 16 -9.71 3.62 0.27
CA SER A 16 -10.78 4.08 -0.61
C SER A 16 -11.95 3.08 -0.64
N THR A 17 -13.16 3.63 -0.73
CA THR A 17 -14.40 2.94 -1.11
C THR A 17 -14.74 3.12 -2.59
N GLY A 18 -13.87 3.81 -3.34
CA GLY A 18 -14.00 4.10 -4.77
C GLY A 18 -13.44 3.00 -5.66
N VAL A 19 -12.68 3.37 -6.69
CA VAL A 19 -12.14 2.45 -7.69
C VAL A 19 -11.07 1.57 -7.07
N LEU A 20 -11.29 0.25 -7.14
CA LEU A 20 -10.36 -0.76 -6.68
C LEU A 20 -10.26 -1.86 -7.73
N ILE A 21 -9.04 -2.29 -8.03
CA ILE A 21 -8.81 -3.51 -8.80
C ILE A 21 -9.23 -4.76 -8.01
N GLY A 22 -9.60 -5.83 -8.71
CA GLY A 22 -10.11 -7.06 -8.07
C GLY A 22 -9.19 -7.64 -6.99
N TYR A 23 -7.86 -7.50 -7.13
CA TYR A 23 -6.89 -7.96 -6.12
C TYR A 23 -7.05 -7.25 -4.77
N CYS A 24 -7.54 -6.00 -4.73
CA CYS A 24 -7.73 -5.25 -3.49
C CYS A 24 -8.72 -5.91 -2.51
N ASN A 25 -9.60 -6.79 -3.01
CA ASN A 25 -10.56 -7.54 -2.20
C ASN A 25 -9.93 -8.72 -1.45
N ILE A 26 -8.78 -9.22 -1.91
CA ILE A 26 -8.05 -10.35 -1.31
C ILE A 26 -6.67 -9.94 -0.76
N CYS A 27 -6.35 -8.65 -0.81
CA CYS A 27 -5.07 -8.14 -0.34
C CYS A 27 -4.98 -8.15 1.19
N GLU A 28 -4.22 -9.10 1.74
CA GLU A 28 -3.97 -9.25 3.17
C GLU A 28 -3.30 -8.02 3.82
N ILE A 29 -2.49 -7.27 3.07
CA ILE A 29 -1.87 -6.02 3.55
C ILE A 29 -2.93 -4.94 3.73
N ARG A 30 -3.83 -4.78 2.74
CA ARG A 30 -4.94 -3.82 2.80
C ARG A 30 -5.88 -4.15 3.95
N LYS A 31 -6.32 -5.41 4.05
CA LYS A 31 -7.17 -5.89 5.14
C LYS A 31 -6.57 -5.56 6.51
N CYS A 32 -5.28 -5.86 6.70
CA CYS A 32 -4.57 -5.56 7.93
C CYS A 32 -4.52 -4.05 8.25
N GLY A 33 -4.34 -3.19 7.25
CA GLY A 33 -4.31 -1.74 7.43
C GLY A 33 -5.67 -1.18 7.85
N ILE A 34 -6.75 -1.68 7.23
CA ILE A 34 -8.14 -1.31 7.56
C ILE A 34 -8.48 -1.74 8.99
N GLU A 35 -8.19 -2.99 9.37
CA GLU A 35 -8.46 -3.51 10.72
C GLU A 35 -7.73 -2.71 11.81
N LYS A 36 -6.48 -2.31 11.52
CA LYS A 36 -5.67 -1.48 12.42
C LYS A 36 -6.01 0.01 12.36
N LYS A 37 -6.90 0.42 11.45
CA LYS A 37 -7.30 1.83 11.24
C LYS A 37 -6.11 2.77 11.01
N VAL A 38 -5.08 2.29 10.30
CA VAL A 38 -3.92 3.13 9.93
C VAL A 38 -4.16 3.82 8.60
N GLU A 39 -3.73 5.07 8.48
CA GLU A 39 -3.84 5.85 7.23
C GLU A 39 -3.12 5.14 6.07
N ASN A 40 -1.93 4.64 6.35
CA ASN A 40 -1.20 3.68 5.52
C ASN A 40 -0.17 2.93 6.38
N CYS A 41 0.57 2.01 5.77
CA CYS A 41 1.53 1.17 6.49
C CYS A 41 2.63 1.95 7.22
N ALA A 42 2.97 3.18 6.80
CA ALA A 42 3.99 4.00 7.44
C ALA A 42 3.56 4.48 8.84
N TYR A 43 2.25 4.59 9.09
CA TYR A 43 1.68 4.98 10.38
C TYR A 43 1.50 3.81 11.35
N CYS A 44 1.73 2.57 10.90
CA CYS A 44 1.62 1.38 11.74
C CYS A 44 2.81 1.29 12.72
N ASP A 45 2.54 0.93 13.98
CA ASP A 45 3.58 0.76 15.01
C ASP A 45 4.45 -0.48 14.74
N ASP A 46 3.86 -1.53 14.17
CA ASP A 46 4.58 -2.76 13.79
C ASP A 46 5.39 -2.64 12.49
N TYR A 47 5.49 -1.43 11.92
CA TYR A 47 6.27 -1.20 10.71
C TYR A 47 7.77 -1.20 11.03
N ILE A 48 8.62 -2.00 10.35
CA ILE A 48 8.36 -2.93 9.24
C ILE A 48 7.95 -4.33 9.78
N CYS A 49 6.89 -4.93 9.22
CA CYS A 49 6.43 -6.28 9.58
C CYS A 49 6.68 -7.32 8.48
N LYS A 50 6.66 -8.62 8.84
CA LYS A 50 6.89 -9.76 7.92
C LYS A 50 6.05 -9.74 6.64
N LYS A 51 4.81 -9.22 6.68
CA LYS A 51 3.94 -9.10 5.49
C LYS A 51 4.54 -8.11 4.48
N LEU A 52 5.03 -6.98 4.98
CA LEU A 52 5.64 -5.93 4.17
C LEU A 52 7.04 -6.31 3.70
N GLU A 53 7.85 -6.97 4.53
CA GLU A 53 9.18 -7.45 4.11
C GLU A 53 9.12 -8.34 2.87
N LYS A 54 8.14 -9.26 2.82
CA LYS A 54 7.92 -10.11 1.64
C LYS A 54 7.47 -9.30 0.43
N TRP A 55 6.61 -8.31 0.65
CA TRP A 55 6.10 -7.45 -0.43
C TRP A 55 7.20 -6.58 -1.04
N PHE A 56 8.05 -5.98 -0.20
CA PHE A 56 9.13 -5.09 -0.64
C PHE A 56 10.22 -5.80 -1.46
N LYS A 57 10.34 -7.13 -1.37
CA LYS A 57 11.21 -7.90 -2.27
C LYS A 57 10.74 -7.82 -3.73
N ASN A 58 9.44 -7.68 -3.95
CA ASN A 58 8.84 -7.58 -5.28
C ASN A 58 8.66 -6.11 -5.71
N VAL A 59 8.46 -5.19 -4.74
CA VAL A 59 8.23 -3.77 -5.01
C VAL A 59 9.09 -2.90 -4.08
N PRO A 60 10.41 -2.78 -4.32
CA PRO A 60 11.32 -2.04 -3.44
C PRO A 60 10.96 -0.56 -3.29
N ASP A 61 10.46 0.08 -4.34
CA ASP A 61 10.09 1.50 -4.31
C ASP A 61 8.94 1.79 -3.34
N ALA A 62 8.05 0.82 -3.11
CA ALA A 62 7.00 0.95 -2.10
C ALA A 62 7.58 1.08 -0.69
N LYS A 63 8.73 0.44 -0.40
CA LYS A 63 9.43 0.60 0.87
C LYS A 63 9.94 2.04 1.01
N ASN A 64 10.67 2.53 0.01
CA ASN A 64 11.26 3.87 0.04
C ASN A 64 10.22 4.94 0.33
N ARG A 65 9.08 4.89 -0.38
CA ARG A 65 7.97 5.84 -0.16
C ARG A 65 7.38 5.75 1.25
N LEU A 66 7.22 4.55 1.80
CA LEU A 66 6.70 4.39 3.17
C LEU A 66 7.70 4.87 4.22
N GLU A 67 9.01 4.68 4.01
CA GLU A 67 10.06 5.25 4.88
C GLU A 67 10.05 6.78 4.84
N GLU A 68 9.88 7.38 3.66
CA GLU A 68 9.79 8.84 3.50
C GLU A 68 8.58 9.42 4.24
N ILE A 69 7.40 8.79 4.10
CA ILE A 69 6.20 9.19 4.85
C ILE A 69 6.47 9.05 6.36
N ARG A 70 7.08 7.94 6.80
CA ARG A 70 7.32 7.69 8.23
C ARG A 70 8.30 8.68 8.86
N LYS A 71 9.27 9.20 8.11
CA LYS A 71 10.19 10.24 8.59
C LYS A 71 9.50 11.59 8.81
N ASN A 72 8.40 11.84 8.10
CA ASN A 72 7.67 13.09 8.11
C ASN A 72 6.31 13.01 8.85
N LYS A 73 6.05 11.90 9.57
CA LYS A 73 4.80 11.67 10.29
C LYS A 73 4.75 12.36 11.65
#